data_AF-A0A6B0XY60-F1
#
_entry.id   AF-A0A6B0XY60-F1
#
_cell.length_a   1.000
_cell.length_b   1.000
_cell.length_c   1.000
_cell.angle_alpha   90.00
_cell.angle_beta   90.00
_cell.angle_gamma   90.00
#
_symmetry.space_group_name_H-M   'P 1'
#
loop_
_entity.id
_entity.type
_entity.pdbx_description
1 polymer ?
#
loop_
_entity_poly.entity_id
_entity_poly.type
_entity_poly.pdbx_seq_one_letter_code
_entity_poly.pdbx_strand_id
1 'polypeptide(L)' 'ASETDLPKRNRMIAEIWQTVQDEQIYIPIHHQVLNWGMKSGIQTVVAPDDTAKFKYFSLK' A
#
# COMPACT_ATOMS: atom_id res chain seq x y z
N ALA A 1 -13.27 3.95 -10.95
CA ALA A 1 -12.83 2.62 -11.42
C ALA A 1 -13.96 2.05 -12.27
N SER A 2 -13.66 1.54 -13.47
CA SER A 2 -14.67 1.10 -14.43
C SER A 2 -15.28 -0.27 -14.10
N GLU A 3 -14.58 -1.12 -13.34
CA GLU A 3 -15.09 -2.41 -12.85
C GLU A 3 -15.37 -2.34 -11.35
N THR A 4 -16.61 -2.65 -10.94
CA THR A 4 -17.09 -2.55 -9.55
C THR A 4 -17.32 -3.91 -8.89
N ASP A 5 -17.36 -5.01 -9.65
CA ASP A 5 -17.41 -6.37 -9.12
C ASP A 5 -16.03 -6.76 -8.55
N LEU A 6 -15.96 -6.91 -7.22
CA LEU A 6 -14.70 -7.19 -6.51
C LEU A 6 -14.08 -8.55 -6.93
N PRO A 7 -14.83 -9.68 -6.95
CA PRO A 7 -14.31 -10.93 -7.50
C PRO A 7 -13.73 -10.81 -8.91
N LYS A 8 -14.44 -10.14 -9.83
CA LYS A 8 -14.02 -9.97 -11.21
C LYS A 8 -12.78 -9.09 -11.32
N ARG A 9 -12.76 -7.96 -10.61
CA ARG A 9 -11.59 -7.06 -10.55
C ARG A 9 -10.35 -7.77 -10.02
N ASN A 10 -10.50 -8.62 -9.00
CA ASN A 10 -9.39 -9.38 -8.45
C ASN A 10 -8.84 -10.42 -9.44
N ARG A 11 -9.70 -11.08 -10.23
CA ARG A 11 -9.25 -11.97 -11.31
C ARG A 11 -8.48 -11.22 -12.40
N MET A 12 -9.01 -10.09 -12.85
CA MET A 12 -8.33 -9.25 -13.86
C MET A 12 -6.95 -8.78 -13.38
N ILE A 13 -6.80 -8.43 -12.10
CA ILE A 13 -5.51 -8.06 -11.52
C ILE A 13 -4.54 -9.24 -11.51
N ALA A 14 -5.02 -10.44 -11.17
CA ALA A 14 -4.19 -11.64 -11.21
C ALA A 14 -3.70 -11.95 -12.64
N GLU A 15 -4.57 -11.79 -13.64
CA GLU A 15 -4.21 -11.96 -15.07
C GLU A 15 -3.12 -10.97 -15.49
N ILE A 16 -3.23 -9.69 -15.12
CA ILE A 16 -2.19 -8.67 -15.40
C ILE A 16 -0.87 -9.05 -14.73
N TRP A 17 -0.90 -9.47 -13.46
CA TRP A 17 0.30 -9.90 -12.74
C TRP A 17 0.96 -11.13 -13.36
N GLN A 18 0.17 -12.03 -13.96
CA GLN A 18 0.72 -13.17 -14.69
C GLN A 18 1.51 -12.70 -15.90
N THR A 19 0.94 -11.81 -16.73
CA THR A 19 1.65 -11.23 -17.89
C THR A 19 2.94 -10.51 -17.48
N VAL A 20 2.90 -9.70 -16.43
CA VAL A 20 4.09 -8.99 -15.91
C VAL A 20 5.22 -9.96 -15.55
N GLN A 21 4.88 -11.11 -14.95
CA GLN A 21 5.86 -12.13 -14.55
C GLN A 21 6.37 -12.94 -15.76
N ASP A 22 5.47 -13.38 -16.64
CA ASP A 22 5.82 -14.18 -17.82
C ASP A 22 6.70 -13.41 -18.80
N GLU A 23 6.44 -12.11 -18.98
CA GLU A 23 7.21 -11.22 -19.85
C GLU A 23 8.41 -10.58 -19.15
N GLN A 24 8.62 -10.86 -17.85
CA GLN A 24 9.70 -10.32 -17.04
C GLN A 24 9.86 -8.79 -17.17
N ILE A 25 8.75 -8.06 -17.16
CA ILE A 25 8.73 -6.59 -17.39
C ILE A 25 9.59 -5.85 -16.34
N TYR A 26 9.64 -6.36 -15.11
CA TYR A 26 10.57 -5.91 -14.08
C TYR A 26 10.84 -7.02 -13.05
N ILE A 27 11.93 -6.87 -12.28
CA ILE A 27 12.28 -7.78 -11.18
C ILE A 27 11.92 -7.09 -9.85
N PRO A 28 10.96 -7.62 -9.06
CA PRO A 28 10.64 -7.06 -7.75
C PRO A 28 11.77 -7.39 -6.76
N ILE A 29 12.37 -6.37 -6.15
CA ILE A 29 13.46 -6.53 -5.17
C ILE A 29 12.93 -6.49 -3.73
N HIS A 30 12.08 -5.50 -3.42
CA HIS A 30 11.46 -5.39 -2.10
C HIS A 30 10.13 -4.63 -2.16
N HIS A 31 9.28 -4.87 -1.17
CA HIS A 31 8.17 -3.98 -0.82
C HIS A 31 8.65 -3.01 0.27
N GLN A 32 8.46 -1.71 0.04
CA GLN A 32 8.91 -0.67 0.96
C GLN A 32 8.18 -0.77 2.31
N VAL A 33 8.93 -0.74 3.40
CA VAL A 33 8.38 -0.59 4.76
C VAL A 33 8.27 0.89 5.10
N LEU A 34 7.21 1.27 5.81
CA LEU A 34 7.01 2.64 6.27
C LEU A 34 7.78 2.87 7.58
N ASN A 35 8.77 3.74 7.53
CA ASN A 35 9.70 3.96 8.64
C ASN A 35 9.39 5.29 9.32
N TRP A 36 8.47 5.28 10.29
CA TRP A 36 8.05 6.48 11.02
C TRP A 36 8.77 6.57 12.38
N GLY A 37 9.54 7.65 12.57
CA GLY A 37 10.12 8.01 13.86
C GLY A 37 9.24 9.01 14.60
N MET A 38 8.89 8.73 15.86
CA MET A 38 8.02 9.60 16.67
C MET A 38 8.69 9.99 17.99
N LYS A 39 8.50 11.25 18.41
CA LYS A 39 8.91 11.70 19.75
C LYS A 39 8.10 10.94 20.81
N SER A 40 8.76 10.56 21.91
CA SER A 40 8.07 10.05 23.10
C SER A 40 6.94 10.99 23.53
N GLY A 41 5.73 10.45 23.62
CA GLY A 41 4.53 11.20 23.98
C GLY A 41 3.62 11.59 22.82
N ILE A 42 4.05 11.39 21.57
CA ILE A 42 3.17 11.53 20.39
C ILE A 42 2.68 10.15 19.97
N GLN A 43 1.37 10.02 19.77
CA GLN A 43 0.74 8.82 19.19
C GLN A 43 0.04 9.17 17.88
N THR A 44 0.02 8.22 16.94
CA THR A 44 -0.72 8.30 15.67
C THR A 44 -0.84 6.92 15.03
N VAL A 45 -1.60 6.83 13.94
CA VAL A 45 -1.66 5.66 13.05
C VAL A 45 -0.76 5.89 11.83
N VAL A 46 0.02 4.88 11.45
CA VAL A 46 0.80 4.92 10.21
C VAL A 46 -0.15 4.63 9.05
N ALA A 47 -0.33 5.60 8.17
CA ALA A 47 -1.21 5.46 7.03
C ALA A 47 -0.51 4.62 5.93
N PRO A 48 -1.18 3.63 5.31
CA PRO A 48 -0.57 2.81 4.25
C PRO A 48 -0.11 3.59 3.01
N ASP A 49 -0.63 4.81 2.83
CA ASP A 49 -0.25 5.76 1.78
C ASP A 49 0.91 6.70 2.19
N ASP A 50 1.59 6.39 3.29
CA ASP A 50 2.70 7.16 3.89
C ASP A 50 2.37 8.63 4.22
N THR A 51 1.08 9.00 4.23
CA THR A 51 0.66 10.38 4.49
C THR A 51 0.48 10.64 5.98
N ALA A 52 1.08 11.72 6.49
CA ALA A 52 0.84 12.22 7.83
C ALA A 52 -0.60 12.74 8.00
N LYS A 53 -1.51 11.87 8.46
CA LYS A 53 -2.91 12.24 8.77
C LYS A 53 -2.99 12.92 10.14
N PHE A 54 -2.61 14.20 10.23
CA PHE A 54 -2.52 14.98 11.48
C PHE A 54 -3.77 14.93 12.36
N LYS A 55 -4.96 14.75 11.79
CA LYS A 55 -6.23 14.56 12.51
C LYS A 55 -6.16 13.44 13.56
N TYR A 56 -5.33 12.41 13.37
CA TYR A 56 -5.21 11.25 14.26
C TYR A 56 -4.04 11.33 15.24
N PHE A 57 -3.35 12.48 15.30
CA PHE A 57 -2.25 12.66 16.24
C PHE A 57 -2.80 13.01 17.61
N SER A 58 -2.25 12.40 18.65
CA SER A 58 -2.56 12.72 20.04
C SER A 58 -1.30 12.81 20.90
N LEU A 59 -1.42 13.54 22.00
CA LEU A 59 -0.43 13.50 23.08
C LEU A 59 -0.83 12.38 24.06
N LYS A 60 0.17 11.69 24.60
CA LYS A 60 0.01 10.79 25.76
C LYS A 60 -0.41 11.56 27.01
#